data_AF-A0A3S0Y351-F1
#
_entry.id   AF-A0A3S0Y351-F1
#
_cell.length_a   1.000
_cell.length_b   1.000
_cell.length_c   1.000
_cell.angle_alpha   90.00
_cell.angle_beta   90.00
_cell.angle_gamma   90.00
#
_symmetry.space_group_name_H-M   'P 1'
#
loop_
_entity.id
_entity.type
_entity.pdbx_description
1 polymer ?
#
loop_
_entity_poly.entity_id
_entity_poly.type
_entity_poly.pdbx_seq_one_letter_code
_entity_poly.pdbx_strand_id
1 'polypeptide(L)'
;MKLQCRDLFNEFKEKLMNPVYHPTTAIETLKSRCTAIYLLQKEQAHVRRQAEAFIKKTSIYSENDLKRLQKFSSLCQNWDSLEFCSTYTNLDGHYVEYKLFWVDEANRKRYTHYHALYQITQSRCYFVSQTKPLIRIIGDPILHQPGIFFPQKPNFQEQQELERQIIIAKDTLVKTKGAGIAANQCAEIEKPYCFTIVGVFYELPAHVEGVARRYPNSQFPPAQIMVNPRLSYSSELMQTFNHACLSVPCANRCEVLSPQQLVVEYLDPLQDMRRITKVYNDLDAVVLWHELSHILDGKTYIDLTFAALSEEDLLQCKNILQAELNRRQHT
;
A
#
# COMPACT_ATOMS: atom_id res chain seq x y z
N MET A 1 11.36 9.83 -5.07
CA MET A 1 12.67 10.09 -5.73
C MET A 1 12.60 9.59 -7.16
N LYS A 2 12.90 10.43 -8.17
CA LYS A 2 12.87 10.03 -9.59
C LYS A 2 14.29 9.95 -10.16
N LEU A 3 14.63 8.81 -10.77
CA LEU A 3 15.93 8.56 -11.39
C LEU A 3 15.77 8.37 -12.90
N GLN A 4 16.69 8.93 -13.68
CA GLN A 4 16.78 8.61 -15.10
C GLN A 4 17.34 7.20 -15.28
N CYS A 5 16.68 6.38 -16.10
CA CYS A 5 17.11 5.00 -16.30
C CYS A 5 18.52 4.92 -16.91
N ARG A 6 18.92 5.90 -17.72
CA ARG A 6 20.28 5.96 -18.29
C ARG A 6 21.37 6.00 -17.22
N ASP A 7 21.22 6.84 -16.21
CA ASP A 7 22.21 7.00 -15.14
C ASP A 7 22.27 5.75 -14.27
N LEU A 8 21.10 5.21 -13.95
CA LEU A 8 20.95 3.93 -13.26
C LEU A 8 21.69 2.79 -13.99
N PHE A 9 21.51 2.69 -15.30
CA PHE A 9 22.14 1.60 -16.06
C PHE A 9 23.65 1.76 -16.12
N ASN A 10 24.17 2.98 -16.22
CA ASN A 10 25.60 3.23 -16.17
C ASN A 10 26.20 2.85 -14.81
N GLU A 11 25.52 3.19 -13.71
CA GLU A 11 25.96 2.88 -12.34
C GLU A 11 26.11 1.37 -12.11
N PHE A 12 25.17 0.56 -12.60
CA PHE A 12 25.11 -0.86 -12.27
C PHE A 12 25.68 -1.79 -13.35
N LYS A 13 25.88 -1.34 -14.59
CA LYS A 13 26.33 -2.21 -15.69
C LYS A 13 27.59 -3.00 -15.34
N GLU A 14 28.63 -2.34 -14.84
CA GLU A 14 29.89 -3.00 -14.47
C GLU A 14 29.73 -3.95 -13.28
N LYS A 15 28.96 -3.53 -12.26
CA LYS A 15 28.63 -4.37 -11.11
C LYS A 15 27.96 -5.68 -11.54
N LEU A 16 27.01 -5.63 -12.48
CA LEU A 16 26.33 -6.83 -12.98
C LEU A 16 27.24 -7.77 -13.78
N MET A 17 28.30 -7.26 -14.40
CA MET A 17 29.26 -8.11 -15.10
C MET A 17 30.19 -8.86 -14.14
N ASN A 18 30.26 -8.44 -12.88
CA ASN A 18 30.99 -9.15 -11.85
C ASN A 18 30.15 -10.32 -11.28
N PRO A 19 30.57 -11.60 -11.46
CA PRO A 19 29.81 -12.75 -10.97
C PRO A 19 29.60 -12.77 -9.46
N VAL A 20 30.52 -12.18 -8.68
CA VAL A 20 30.44 -12.17 -7.20
C VAL A 20 29.57 -11.05 -6.64
N TYR A 21 29.20 -10.06 -7.46
CA TYR A 21 28.36 -8.95 -7.01
C TYR A 21 26.98 -9.45 -6.58
N HIS A 22 26.52 -9.00 -5.41
CA HIS A 22 25.19 -9.25 -4.90
C HIS A 22 24.67 -8.00 -4.19
N PRO A 23 23.47 -7.49 -4.53
CA PRO A 23 22.92 -6.34 -3.85
C PRO A 23 22.62 -6.68 -2.39
N THR A 24 22.75 -5.68 -1.52
CA THR A 24 22.62 -5.83 -0.06
C THR A 24 21.34 -5.17 0.48
N THR A 25 20.71 -4.29 -0.30
CA THR A 25 19.48 -3.58 0.08
C THR A 25 18.37 -3.78 -0.96
N ALA A 26 17.11 -3.55 -0.55
CA ALA A 26 15.95 -3.66 -1.45
C ALA A 26 15.99 -2.66 -2.61
N ILE A 27 16.40 -1.41 -2.34
CA ILE A 27 16.56 -0.36 -3.37
C ILE A 27 17.66 -0.74 -4.36
N GLU A 28 18.84 -1.16 -3.87
CA GLU A 28 19.95 -1.60 -4.73
C GLU A 28 19.54 -2.82 -5.57
N THR A 29 18.80 -3.76 -4.99
CA THR A 29 18.28 -4.94 -5.70
C THR A 29 17.32 -4.53 -6.81
N LEU A 30 16.38 -3.61 -6.55
CA LEU A 30 15.49 -3.09 -7.60
C LEU A 30 16.30 -2.42 -8.73
N LYS A 31 17.20 -1.50 -8.37
CA LYS A 31 18.05 -0.75 -9.30
C LYS A 31 18.89 -1.65 -10.22
N SER A 32 19.60 -2.60 -9.60
CA SER A 32 20.43 -3.57 -10.33
C SER A 32 19.60 -4.51 -11.19
N ARG A 33 18.42 -4.95 -10.73
CA ARG A 33 17.51 -5.78 -11.53
C ARG A 33 16.90 -5.02 -12.70
N CYS A 34 16.51 -3.76 -12.54
CA CYS A 34 16.13 -2.89 -13.67
C CYS A 34 17.23 -2.83 -14.73
N THR A 35 18.49 -2.69 -14.30
CA THR A 35 19.65 -2.74 -15.21
C THR A 35 19.80 -4.09 -15.89
N ALA A 36 19.61 -5.20 -15.16
CA ALA A 36 19.63 -6.54 -15.75
C ALA A 36 18.58 -6.69 -16.85
N ILE A 37 17.35 -6.22 -16.62
CA ILE A 37 16.25 -6.31 -17.58
C ILE A 37 16.57 -5.51 -18.86
N TYR A 38 17.18 -4.34 -18.73
CA TYR A 38 17.69 -3.58 -19.87
C TYR A 38 18.80 -4.34 -20.63
N LEU A 39 19.71 -5.00 -19.91
CA LEU A 39 20.79 -5.77 -20.53
C LEU A 39 20.31 -7.04 -21.26
N LEU A 40 19.11 -7.55 -20.94
CA LEU A 40 18.49 -8.64 -21.72
C LEU A 40 18.26 -8.25 -23.19
N GLN A 41 18.06 -6.96 -23.47
CA GLN A 41 17.81 -6.41 -24.82
C GLN A 41 19.08 -6.33 -25.68
N LYS A 42 20.26 -6.54 -25.10
CA LYS A 42 21.52 -6.41 -25.84
C LYS A 42 21.77 -7.60 -26.75
N GLU A 43 22.37 -7.32 -27.90
CA GLU A 43 22.70 -8.34 -28.92
C GLU A 43 23.83 -9.27 -28.46
N GLN A 44 24.74 -8.76 -27.62
CA GLN A 44 25.89 -9.51 -27.15
C GLN A 44 25.48 -10.67 -26.23
N ALA A 45 25.64 -11.90 -26.73
CA ALA A 45 25.20 -13.12 -26.03
C ALA A 45 25.82 -13.32 -24.64
N HIS A 46 27.05 -12.84 -24.41
CA HIS A 46 27.69 -12.94 -23.09
C HIS A 46 27.04 -11.97 -22.07
N VAL A 47 26.69 -10.75 -22.48
CA VAL A 47 26.00 -9.76 -21.65
C VAL A 47 24.61 -10.28 -21.25
N ARG A 48 23.87 -10.82 -22.21
CA ARG A 48 22.54 -11.41 -21.95
C ARG A 48 22.63 -12.55 -20.93
N ARG A 49 23.56 -13.48 -21.11
CA ARG A 49 23.78 -14.59 -20.17
C ARG A 49 24.13 -14.11 -18.76
N GLN A 50 24.93 -13.06 -18.62
CA GLN A 50 25.24 -12.47 -17.31
C GLN A 50 24.01 -11.82 -16.67
N ALA A 51 23.19 -11.11 -17.45
CA ALA A 51 21.95 -10.53 -16.95
C ALA A 51 20.94 -11.62 -16.50
N GLU A 52 20.80 -12.71 -17.26
CA GLU A 52 19.98 -13.85 -16.89
C GLU A 52 20.47 -14.51 -15.60
N ALA A 53 21.78 -14.77 -15.50
CA ALA A 53 22.40 -15.32 -14.29
C ALA A 53 22.18 -14.39 -13.07
N PHE A 54 22.27 -13.07 -13.27
CA PHE A 54 22.01 -12.08 -12.23
C PHE A 54 20.55 -12.11 -11.75
N ILE A 55 19.58 -12.15 -12.66
CA ILE A 55 18.16 -12.24 -12.32
C ILE A 55 17.88 -13.51 -11.52
N LYS A 56 18.43 -14.65 -11.96
CA LYS A 56 18.26 -15.94 -11.30
C LYS A 56 18.85 -15.96 -9.89
N LYS A 57 20.06 -15.44 -9.70
CA LYS A 57 20.71 -15.45 -8.37
C LYS A 57 20.08 -14.49 -7.36
N THR A 58 19.39 -13.44 -7.83
CA THR A 58 18.75 -12.41 -6.99
C THR A 58 17.24 -12.61 -6.83
N SER A 59 16.70 -13.78 -7.18
CA SER A 59 15.26 -14.08 -7.09
C SER A 59 15.02 -15.41 -6.40
N ILE A 60 14.04 -15.47 -5.49
CA ILE A 60 13.63 -16.72 -4.85
C ILE A 60 12.94 -17.66 -5.86
N TYR A 61 12.27 -17.11 -6.88
CA TYR A 61 11.57 -17.86 -7.92
C TYR A 61 12.21 -17.66 -9.30
N SER A 62 13.49 -18.04 -9.40
CA SER A 62 14.41 -17.70 -10.47
C SER A 62 13.88 -17.88 -11.91
N GLU A 63 13.30 -19.04 -12.25
CA GLU A 63 12.88 -19.33 -13.63
C GLU A 63 11.59 -18.60 -14.04
N ASN A 64 10.58 -18.58 -13.18
CA ASN A 64 9.30 -17.91 -13.48
C ASN A 64 9.50 -16.41 -13.61
N ASP A 65 10.34 -15.87 -12.72
CA ASP A 65 10.68 -14.46 -12.70
C ASP A 65 11.52 -14.05 -13.90
N LEU A 66 12.50 -14.87 -14.32
CA LEU A 66 13.26 -14.61 -15.54
C LEU A 66 12.35 -14.57 -16.78
N LYS A 67 11.47 -15.56 -16.96
CA LYS A 67 10.53 -15.59 -18.09
C LYS A 67 9.65 -14.35 -18.14
N ARG A 68 9.12 -13.94 -16.98
CA ARG A 68 8.31 -12.73 -16.84
C ARG A 68 9.09 -11.48 -17.24
N LEU A 69 10.34 -11.37 -16.80
CA LEU A 69 11.21 -10.22 -17.09
C LEU A 69 11.70 -10.18 -18.54
N GLN A 70 11.97 -11.33 -19.16
CA GLN A 70 12.26 -11.42 -20.59
C GLN A 70 11.05 -10.94 -21.42
N LYS A 71 9.84 -11.38 -21.08
CA LYS A 71 8.60 -10.89 -21.72
C LYS A 71 8.41 -9.39 -21.52
N PHE A 72 8.68 -8.86 -20.34
CA PHE A 72 8.58 -7.42 -20.10
C PHE A 72 9.64 -6.64 -20.90
N SER A 73 10.88 -7.15 -20.92
CA SER A 73 11.99 -6.58 -21.67
C SER A 73 11.70 -6.50 -23.17
N SER A 74 11.05 -7.50 -23.76
CA SER A 74 10.69 -7.48 -25.18
C SER A 74 9.63 -6.44 -25.54
N LEU A 75 8.82 -5.99 -24.57
CA LEU A 75 7.80 -4.95 -24.81
C LEU A 75 8.37 -3.54 -24.73
N CYS A 76 9.54 -3.37 -24.11
CA CYS A 76 10.11 -2.06 -23.82
C CYS A 76 11.11 -1.64 -24.92
N GLN A 77 10.81 -0.58 -25.67
CA GLN A 77 11.73 -0.04 -26.66
C GLN A 77 12.74 0.92 -26.03
N ASN A 78 12.26 1.85 -25.21
CA ASN A 78 13.10 2.82 -24.51
C ASN A 78 12.71 2.93 -23.03
N TRP A 79 13.72 3.08 -22.18
CA TRP A 79 13.57 3.24 -20.73
C TRP A 79 13.68 4.73 -20.39
N ASP A 80 12.66 5.29 -19.75
CA ASP A 80 12.61 6.71 -19.39
C ASP A 80 13.17 6.89 -17.98
N SER A 81 12.37 6.54 -16.96
CA SER A 81 12.70 6.82 -15.58
C SER A 81 12.14 5.79 -14.60
N LEU A 82 12.80 5.67 -13.46
CA LEU A 82 12.37 4.89 -12.30
C LEU A 82 12.05 5.85 -11.16
N GLU A 83 10.83 5.80 -10.66
CA GLU A 83 10.36 6.64 -9.56
C GLU A 83 10.04 5.79 -8.33
N PHE A 84 10.76 6.06 -7.23
CA PHE A 84 10.46 5.48 -5.92
C PHE A 84 9.34 6.26 -5.27
N CYS A 85 8.23 5.56 -5.02
CA CYS A 85 7.06 6.08 -4.33
C CYS A 85 7.23 5.94 -2.82
N SER A 86 7.58 4.74 -2.35
CA SER A 86 7.79 4.47 -0.92
C SER A 86 8.68 3.25 -0.67
N THR A 87 9.13 3.14 0.57
CA THR A 87 9.83 1.95 1.08
C THR A 87 9.41 1.70 2.51
N TYR A 88 9.17 0.43 2.86
CA TYR A 88 8.85 0.07 4.24
C TYR A 88 9.26 -1.37 4.55
N THR A 89 9.12 -1.78 5.81
CA THR A 89 9.43 -3.15 6.25
C THR A 89 8.29 -3.65 7.12
N ASN A 90 7.90 -4.91 6.97
CA ASN A 90 6.95 -5.58 7.84
C ASN A 90 7.42 -7.01 8.16
N LEU A 91 6.55 -7.85 8.72
CA LEU A 91 6.86 -9.24 9.09
C LEU A 91 7.24 -10.14 7.89
N ASP A 92 6.82 -9.80 6.68
CA ASP A 92 7.11 -10.58 5.47
C ASP A 92 8.44 -10.19 4.80
N GLY A 93 8.94 -8.97 5.06
CA GLY A 93 10.22 -8.47 4.56
C GLY A 93 10.23 -6.97 4.24
N HIS A 94 11.12 -6.59 3.33
CA HIS A 94 11.29 -5.22 2.88
C HIS A 94 10.51 -4.98 1.60
N TYR A 95 9.84 -3.84 1.53
CA TYR A 95 9.01 -3.46 0.41
C TYR A 95 9.52 -2.19 -0.26
N VAL A 96 9.43 -2.17 -1.58
CA VAL A 96 9.69 -0.99 -2.41
C VAL A 96 8.52 -0.80 -3.36
N GLU A 97 7.86 0.35 -3.25
CA GLU A 97 6.85 0.78 -4.20
C GLU A 97 7.50 1.70 -5.23
N TYR A 98 7.30 1.39 -6.51
CA TYR A 98 7.92 2.13 -7.59
C TYR A 98 7.03 2.22 -8.83
N LYS A 99 7.27 3.28 -9.60
CA LYS A 99 6.77 3.44 -10.96
C LYS A 99 7.93 3.35 -11.93
N LEU A 100 7.78 2.54 -12.96
CA LEU A 100 8.76 2.43 -14.04
C LEU A 100 8.14 2.96 -15.32
N PHE A 101 8.73 4.01 -15.88
CA PHE A 101 8.29 4.67 -17.11
C PHE A 101 9.12 4.20 -18.30
N TRP A 102 8.45 3.90 -19.41
CA TRP A 102 9.07 3.36 -20.61
C TRP A 102 8.23 3.68 -21.86
N VAL A 103 8.78 3.39 -23.03
CA VAL A 103 8.13 3.61 -24.33
C VAL A 103 7.91 2.27 -25.02
N ASP A 104 6.68 2.02 -25.48
CA ASP A 104 6.32 0.82 -26.23
C ASP A 104 6.71 0.90 -27.71
N GLU A 105 6.58 -0.22 -28.44
CA GLU A 105 6.90 -0.29 -29.87
C GLU A 105 6.12 0.70 -30.75
N ALA A 106 4.97 1.19 -30.27
CA ALA A 106 4.17 2.21 -30.93
C ALA A 106 4.57 3.63 -30.52
N ASN A 107 5.75 3.79 -29.91
CA ASN A 107 6.29 5.05 -29.39
C ASN A 107 5.38 5.74 -28.35
N ARG A 108 4.56 4.98 -27.63
CA ARG A 108 3.68 5.53 -26.58
C ARG A 108 4.37 5.43 -25.22
N LYS A 109 4.28 6.50 -24.43
CA LYS A 109 4.70 6.48 -23.03
C LYS A 109 3.80 5.57 -22.23
N ARG A 110 4.40 4.64 -21.51
CA ARG A 110 3.78 3.68 -20.61
C ARG A 110 4.43 3.79 -19.23
N TYR A 111 3.71 3.33 -18.23
CA TYR A 111 4.31 3.06 -16.95
C TYR A 111 3.74 1.78 -16.34
N THR A 112 4.50 1.17 -15.45
CA THR A 112 4.02 0.16 -14.53
C THR A 112 4.17 0.69 -13.11
N HIS A 113 3.25 0.32 -12.23
CA HIS A 113 3.27 0.68 -10.81
C HIS A 113 3.20 -0.59 -10.00
N TYR A 114 4.26 -0.86 -9.25
CA TYR A 114 4.40 -2.10 -8.51
C TYR A 114 4.84 -1.85 -7.08
N HIS A 115 4.49 -2.83 -6.27
CA HIS A 115 4.93 -3.01 -4.92
C HIS A 115 5.71 -4.32 -4.86
N ALA A 116 7.03 -4.22 -4.65
CA ALA A 116 7.93 -5.36 -4.69
C ALA A 116 8.42 -5.75 -3.29
N LEU A 117 8.34 -7.04 -2.97
CA LEU A 117 8.81 -7.64 -1.73
C LEU A 117 10.23 -8.20 -1.90
N TYR A 118 11.05 -7.96 -0.90
CA TYR A 118 12.44 -8.38 -0.80
C TYR A 118 12.72 -9.01 0.57
N GLN A 119 13.61 -10.00 0.58
CA GLN A 119 14.15 -10.61 1.80
C GLN A 119 15.66 -10.37 1.88
N ILE A 120 16.16 -10.08 3.07
CA ILE A 120 17.59 -9.88 3.31
C ILE A 120 18.09 -10.98 4.24
N THR A 121 19.06 -11.76 3.78
CA THR A 121 19.70 -12.83 4.55
C THR A 121 21.21 -12.79 4.32
N GLN A 122 22.01 -12.86 5.39
CA GLN A 122 23.48 -12.87 5.30
C GLN A 122 24.05 -11.75 4.41
N SER A 123 23.55 -10.52 4.58
CA SER A 123 23.95 -9.34 3.78
C SER A 123 23.65 -9.46 2.28
N ARG A 124 22.73 -10.33 1.88
CA ARG A 124 22.27 -10.50 0.50
C ARG A 124 20.77 -10.24 0.42
N CYS A 125 20.36 -9.46 -0.58
CA CYS A 125 18.96 -9.11 -0.78
C CYS A 125 18.37 -9.82 -2.00
N TYR A 126 17.24 -10.49 -1.81
CA TYR A 126 16.57 -11.32 -2.80
C TYR A 126 15.19 -10.75 -3.12
N PHE A 127 14.86 -10.69 -4.40
CA PHE A 127 13.51 -10.43 -4.86
C PHE A 127 12.62 -11.65 -4.57
N VAL A 128 11.47 -11.40 -3.94
CA VAL A 128 10.47 -12.44 -3.62
C VAL A 128 9.32 -12.38 -4.61
N SER A 129 8.68 -11.22 -4.72
CA SER A 129 7.48 -11.03 -5.54
C SER A 129 7.26 -9.55 -5.87
N GLN A 130 6.38 -9.29 -6.84
CA GLN A 130 5.83 -7.96 -7.07
C GLN A 130 4.35 -8.06 -7.40
N THR A 131 3.57 -7.12 -6.87
CA THR A 131 2.13 -6.99 -7.14
C THR A 131 1.81 -5.54 -7.49
N LYS A 132 0.66 -5.28 -8.09
CA LYS A 132 0.13 -3.92 -8.09
C LYS A 132 -0.12 -3.48 -6.64
N PRO A 133 0.06 -2.20 -6.30
CA PRO A 133 -0.37 -1.69 -4.99
C PRO A 133 -1.83 -2.04 -4.76
N LEU A 134 -2.13 -2.62 -3.61
CA LEU A 134 -3.50 -2.91 -3.18
C LEU A 134 -4.06 -1.75 -2.36
N ILE A 135 -3.19 -1.14 -1.55
CA ILE A 135 -3.49 -0.06 -0.62
C ILE A 135 -2.74 1.19 -1.04
N ARG A 136 -3.42 2.34 -0.97
CA ARG A 136 -2.81 3.66 -1.04
C ARG A 136 -2.06 3.94 0.25
N ILE A 137 -0.88 4.50 0.12
CA ILE A 137 -0.07 4.88 1.27
C ILE A 137 -0.17 6.38 1.54
N ILE A 138 0.19 6.79 2.76
CA ILE A 138 0.28 8.19 3.16
C ILE A 138 1.09 9.01 2.14
N GLY A 139 0.56 10.17 1.76
CA GLY A 139 1.07 11.00 0.67
C GLY A 139 0.34 10.82 -0.67
N ASP A 140 -0.47 9.77 -0.86
CA ASP A 140 -1.39 9.69 -1.99
C ASP A 140 -2.56 10.68 -1.81
N PRO A 141 -2.81 11.61 -2.75
CA PRO A 141 -3.83 12.65 -2.58
C PRO A 141 -5.25 12.10 -2.42
N ILE A 142 -5.57 10.93 -2.96
CA ILE A 142 -6.93 10.35 -2.83
C ILE A 142 -7.17 9.86 -1.41
N LEU A 143 -6.13 9.39 -0.71
CA LEU A 143 -6.23 9.01 0.71
C LEU A 143 -6.60 10.20 1.60
N HIS A 144 -6.24 11.42 1.15
CA HIS A 144 -6.50 12.67 1.83
C HIS A 144 -7.76 13.40 1.35
N GLN A 145 -8.68 12.66 0.73
CA GLN A 145 -9.97 13.17 0.27
C GLN A 145 -11.11 12.34 0.86
N PRO A 146 -12.23 12.99 1.25
CA PRO A 146 -13.46 12.30 1.56
C PRO A 146 -13.96 11.46 0.37
N GLY A 147 -14.70 10.39 0.67
CA GLY A 147 -15.41 9.63 -0.34
C GLY A 147 -16.57 10.41 -0.96
N ILE A 148 -16.91 10.07 -2.20
CA ILE A 148 -18.05 10.64 -2.92
C ILE A 148 -19.33 9.99 -2.39
N PHE A 149 -20.30 10.76 -1.91
CA PHE A 149 -21.57 10.18 -1.47
C PHE A 149 -22.24 9.39 -2.60
N PHE A 150 -22.63 8.15 -2.30
CA PHE A 150 -23.42 7.34 -3.20
C PHE A 150 -24.83 7.95 -3.35
N PRO A 151 -25.36 8.15 -4.57
CA PRO A 151 -26.61 8.86 -4.77
C PRO A 151 -27.82 8.11 -4.18
N GLN A 152 -28.84 8.85 -3.72
CA GLN A 152 -30.06 8.25 -3.15
C GLN A 152 -30.91 7.50 -4.20
N LYS A 153 -30.80 7.90 -5.47
CA LYS A 153 -31.50 7.27 -6.61
C LYS A 153 -30.45 6.90 -7.65
N PRO A 154 -29.64 5.85 -7.40
CA PRO A 154 -28.55 5.50 -8.27
C PRO A 154 -29.09 4.91 -9.58
N ASN A 155 -28.50 5.30 -10.70
CA ASN A 155 -28.72 4.61 -11.96
C ASN A 155 -27.98 3.26 -11.97
N PHE A 156 -28.24 2.44 -12.99
CA PHE A 156 -27.65 1.10 -13.10
C PHE A 156 -26.11 1.10 -13.09
N GLN A 157 -25.47 2.06 -13.76
CA GLN A 157 -24.00 2.15 -13.80
C GLN A 157 -23.43 2.52 -12.43
N GLU A 158 -24.10 3.41 -11.70
CA GLU A 158 -23.69 3.79 -10.33
C GLU A 158 -23.79 2.60 -9.37
N GLN A 159 -24.86 1.80 -9.47
CA GLN A 159 -25.03 0.57 -8.68
C GLN A 159 -23.91 -0.44 -8.98
N GLN A 160 -23.66 -0.72 -10.26
CA GLN A 160 -22.58 -1.61 -10.68
C GLN A 160 -21.21 -1.13 -10.21
N GLU A 161 -20.96 0.18 -10.26
CA GLU A 161 -19.69 0.75 -9.80
C GLU A 161 -19.54 0.62 -8.28
N LEU A 162 -20.58 0.86 -7.49
CA LEU A 162 -20.55 0.64 -6.05
C LEU A 162 -20.25 -0.84 -5.71
N GLU A 163 -20.96 -1.77 -6.36
CA GLU A 163 -20.73 -3.21 -6.17
C GLU A 163 -19.28 -3.60 -6.53
N ARG A 164 -18.77 -3.10 -7.66
CA ARG A 164 -17.37 -3.31 -8.07
C ARG A 164 -16.39 -2.80 -7.02
N GLN A 165 -16.60 -1.59 -6.51
CA GLN A 165 -15.76 -0.99 -5.48
C GLN A 165 -15.80 -1.79 -4.17
N ILE A 166 -16.98 -2.26 -3.74
CA ILE A 166 -17.13 -3.11 -2.56
C ILE A 166 -16.36 -4.43 -2.73
N ILE A 167 -16.44 -5.07 -3.90
CA ILE A 167 -15.70 -6.30 -4.20
C ILE A 167 -14.18 -6.06 -4.08
N ILE A 168 -13.70 -4.95 -4.65
CA ILE A 168 -12.28 -4.55 -4.58
C ILE A 168 -11.86 -4.33 -3.12
N ALA A 169 -12.68 -3.60 -2.34
CA ALA A 169 -12.39 -3.33 -0.93
C ALA A 169 -12.38 -4.62 -0.10
N LYS A 170 -13.33 -5.53 -0.31
CA LYS A 170 -13.38 -6.85 0.35
C LYS A 170 -12.12 -7.66 0.03
N ASP A 171 -11.79 -7.82 -1.26
CA ASP A 171 -10.61 -8.57 -1.69
C ASP A 171 -9.31 -7.96 -1.13
N THR A 172 -9.22 -6.63 -1.13
CA THR A 172 -8.09 -5.88 -0.56
C THR A 172 -7.98 -6.10 0.95
N LEU A 173 -9.08 -5.99 1.70
CA LEU A 173 -9.10 -6.21 3.16
C LEU A 173 -8.59 -7.61 3.52
N VAL A 174 -9.07 -8.63 2.81
CA VAL A 174 -8.69 -10.03 3.02
C VAL A 174 -7.21 -10.24 2.70
N LYS A 175 -6.74 -9.79 1.52
CA LYS A 175 -5.34 -9.93 1.09
C LYS A 175 -4.37 -9.22 2.03
N THR A 176 -4.78 -8.09 2.58
CA THR A 176 -3.96 -7.29 3.49
C THR A 176 -4.16 -7.61 4.97
N LYS A 177 -5.03 -8.60 5.27
CA LYS A 177 -5.25 -9.14 6.62
C LYS A 177 -5.69 -8.05 7.62
N GLY A 178 -6.45 -7.05 7.14
CA GLY A 178 -6.96 -5.95 7.96
C GLY A 178 -8.28 -6.30 8.64
N ALA A 179 -8.65 -5.53 9.67
CA ALA A 179 -9.95 -5.61 10.35
C ALA A 179 -10.91 -4.46 9.96
N GLY A 180 -10.43 -3.52 9.15
CA GLY A 180 -11.19 -2.42 8.59
C GLY A 180 -10.53 -1.91 7.32
N ILE A 181 -11.33 -1.37 6.40
CA ILE A 181 -10.85 -0.65 5.21
C ILE A 181 -11.88 0.40 4.75
N ALA A 182 -11.40 1.60 4.45
CA ALA A 182 -12.14 2.64 3.76
C ALA A 182 -11.91 2.58 2.24
N ALA A 183 -12.93 2.90 1.44
CA ALA A 183 -12.84 2.83 -0.02
C ALA A 183 -11.68 3.66 -0.60
N ASN A 184 -11.41 4.83 -0.02
CA ASN A 184 -10.33 5.70 -0.46
C ASN A 184 -8.92 5.13 -0.19
N GLN A 185 -8.79 4.10 0.64
CA GLN A 185 -7.53 3.37 0.83
C GLN A 185 -7.25 2.38 -0.32
N CYS A 186 -8.24 2.00 -1.13
CA CYS A 186 -8.06 0.97 -2.15
C CYS A 186 -7.43 1.55 -3.42
N ALA A 187 -6.19 1.18 -3.74
CA ALA A 187 -5.43 1.78 -4.83
C ALA A 187 -6.08 1.64 -6.22
N GLU A 188 -6.88 0.58 -6.44
CA GLU A 188 -7.61 0.34 -7.69
C GLU A 188 -8.86 1.22 -7.86
N ILE A 189 -9.34 1.86 -6.78
CA ILE A 189 -10.56 2.68 -6.81
C ILE A 189 -10.18 4.15 -7.04
N GLU A 190 -10.22 4.62 -8.27
CA GLU A 190 -9.83 6.00 -8.62
C GLU A 190 -10.77 7.07 -8.04
N LYS A 191 -12.08 6.78 -7.98
CA LYS A 191 -13.12 7.69 -7.48
C LYS A 191 -13.93 6.98 -6.39
N PRO A 192 -13.45 6.97 -5.15
CA PRO A 192 -14.06 6.17 -4.09
C PRO A 192 -15.44 6.72 -3.73
N TYR A 193 -16.45 5.87 -3.74
CA TYR A 193 -17.69 6.17 -3.04
C TYR A 193 -17.45 6.17 -1.53
N CYS A 194 -18.28 6.92 -0.81
CA CYS A 194 -18.21 7.05 0.64
C CYS A 194 -18.71 5.78 1.31
N PHE A 195 -17.86 4.77 1.42
CA PHE A 195 -18.15 3.57 2.20
C PHE A 195 -16.92 3.02 2.93
N THR A 196 -17.19 2.24 3.98
CA THR A 196 -16.19 1.48 4.72
C THR A 196 -16.66 0.04 4.95
N ILE A 197 -15.70 -0.87 5.12
CA ILE A 197 -15.92 -2.24 5.59
C ILE A 197 -15.21 -2.38 6.93
N VAL A 198 -15.93 -2.80 7.98
CA VAL A 198 -15.37 -3.01 9.33
C VAL A 198 -15.74 -4.40 9.84
N GLY A 199 -14.78 -5.12 10.39
CA GLY A 199 -14.95 -6.47 10.94
C GLY A 199 -14.27 -7.55 10.11
N VAL A 200 -14.63 -8.81 10.38
CA VAL A 200 -13.97 -10.00 9.80
C VAL A 200 -14.96 -10.82 8.99
N PHE A 201 -14.56 -11.24 7.79
CA PHE A 201 -15.29 -12.20 6.98
C PHE A 201 -15.02 -13.61 7.51
N TYR A 202 -15.76 -14.03 8.54
CA TYR A 202 -15.59 -15.32 9.21
C TYR A 202 -15.81 -16.53 8.29
N GLU A 203 -16.51 -16.34 7.17
CA GLU A 203 -16.66 -17.36 6.14
C GLU A 203 -15.36 -17.63 5.35
N LEU A 204 -14.31 -16.80 5.54
CA LEU A 204 -13.02 -16.90 4.87
C LEU A 204 -11.90 -17.22 5.87
N PRO A 205 -11.49 -18.49 6.04
CA PRO A 205 -10.47 -18.89 7.03
C PRO A 205 -9.14 -18.11 6.93
N ALA A 206 -8.71 -17.80 5.70
CA ALA A 206 -7.48 -17.03 5.46
C ALA A 206 -7.57 -15.59 5.99
N HIS A 207 -8.77 -14.97 5.97
CA HIS A 207 -8.96 -13.64 6.55
C HIS A 207 -8.88 -13.70 8.07
N VAL A 208 -9.56 -14.67 8.68
CA VAL A 208 -9.55 -14.90 10.14
C VAL A 208 -8.12 -15.10 10.67
N GLU A 209 -7.36 -16.02 10.08
CA GLU A 209 -5.97 -16.28 10.49
C GLU A 209 -5.09 -15.04 10.32
N GLY A 210 -5.27 -14.33 9.20
CA GLY A 210 -4.52 -13.12 8.90
C GLY A 210 -4.73 -12.02 9.93
N VAL A 211 -5.99 -11.74 10.28
CA VAL A 211 -6.36 -10.72 11.28
C VAL A 211 -5.82 -11.10 12.66
N ALA A 212 -5.96 -12.36 13.08
CA ALA A 212 -5.46 -12.84 14.36
C ALA A 212 -3.93 -12.68 14.50
N ARG A 213 -3.17 -12.87 13.41
CA ARG A 213 -1.72 -12.63 13.39
C ARG A 213 -1.37 -11.14 13.54
N ARG A 214 -2.17 -10.26 12.94
CA ARG A 214 -1.94 -8.81 12.94
C ARG A 214 -2.35 -8.13 14.24
N TYR A 215 -3.46 -8.60 14.82
CA TYR A 215 -4.04 -8.08 16.06
C TYR A 215 -4.17 -9.23 17.06
N PRO A 216 -3.06 -9.72 17.63
CA PRO A 216 -3.11 -10.80 18.59
C PRO A 216 -3.98 -10.38 19.79
N ASN A 217 -4.82 -11.30 20.26
CA ASN A 217 -5.74 -11.09 21.37
C ASN A 217 -6.89 -10.09 21.13
N SER A 218 -7.13 -9.67 19.88
CA SER A 218 -8.30 -8.86 19.52
C SER A 218 -9.39 -9.73 18.91
N GLN A 219 -10.65 -9.48 19.29
CA GLN A 219 -11.82 -10.10 18.68
C GLN A 219 -12.65 -9.02 18.00
N PHE A 220 -12.94 -9.22 16.70
CA PHE A 220 -13.71 -8.28 15.90
C PHE A 220 -15.07 -8.87 15.51
N PRO A 221 -16.10 -8.06 15.30
CA PRO A 221 -17.40 -8.54 14.87
C PRO A 221 -17.37 -9.06 13.43
N PRO A 222 -18.42 -9.78 12.98
CA PRO A 222 -18.61 -10.09 11.56
C PRO A 222 -18.56 -8.83 10.70
N ALA A 223 -17.96 -8.93 9.52
CA ALA A 223 -17.77 -7.80 8.63
C ALA A 223 -19.10 -7.12 8.28
N GLN A 224 -19.12 -5.80 8.38
CA GLN A 224 -20.22 -4.92 8.03
C GLN A 224 -19.77 -3.97 6.92
N ILE A 225 -20.65 -3.68 5.97
CA ILE A 225 -20.40 -2.71 4.91
C ILE A 225 -21.30 -1.51 5.17
N MET A 226 -20.71 -0.32 5.26
CA MET A 226 -21.42 0.91 5.61
C MET A 226 -21.29 1.92 4.48
N VAL A 227 -22.34 2.07 3.67
CA VAL A 227 -22.39 3.06 2.60
C VAL A 227 -23.02 4.35 3.13
N ASN A 228 -22.41 5.48 2.79
CA ASN A 228 -22.74 6.83 3.25
C ASN A 228 -22.93 6.91 4.78
N PRO A 229 -21.94 6.45 5.58
CA PRO A 229 -22.06 6.52 7.03
C PRO A 229 -22.15 7.97 7.51
N ARG A 230 -22.93 8.18 8.57
CA ARG A 230 -23.09 9.45 9.26
C ARG A 230 -23.01 9.22 10.77
N LEU A 231 -22.10 9.91 11.46
CA LEU A 231 -22.15 9.97 12.91
C LEU A 231 -23.38 10.79 13.34
N SER A 232 -24.28 10.17 14.09
CA SER A 232 -25.36 10.86 14.79
C SER A 232 -25.00 11.18 16.24
N TYR A 233 -24.01 10.49 16.80
CA TYR A 233 -23.44 10.77 18.12
C TYR A 233 -21.99 10.27 18.24
N SER A 234 -21.19 11.00 19.02
CA SER A 234 -19.86 10.63 19.48
C SER A 234 -19.76 10.97 20.97
N SER A 235 -19.25 10.06 21.79
CA SER A 235 -19.07 10.33 23.22
C SER A 235 -17.96 11.34 23.49
N GLU A 236 -18.12 12.12 24.56
CA GLU A 236 -17.05 12.95 25.13
C GLU A 236 -16.03 12.12 25.93
N LEU A 237 -16.43 10.94 26.42
CA LEU A 237 -15.51 9.96 26.99
C LEU A 237 -14.59 9.44 25.88
N MET A 238 -13.29 9.60 26.09
CA MET A 238 -12.24 9.20 25.15
C MET A 238 -11.46 8.00 25.71
N GLN A 239 -10.92 7.19 24.80
CA GLN A 239 -10.06 6.05 25.09
C GLN A 239 -8.78 6.14 24.24
N THR A 240 -7.67 5.70 24.81
CA THR A 240 -6.38 5.58 24.13
C THR A 240 -6.28 4.22 23.46
N PHE A 241 -5.90 4.21 22.18
CA PHE A 241 -5.60 2.97 21.46
C PHE A 241 -4.34 3.12 20.61
N ASN A 242 -3.55 2.05 20.52
CA ASN A 242 -2.36 2.01 19.66
C ASN A 242 -2.75 1.72 18.21
N HIS A 243 -3.08 2.79 17.46
CA HIS A 243 -3.55 2.66 16.09
C HIS A 243 -2.47 2.13 15.13
N ALA A 244 -2.95 1.35 14.18
CA ALA A 244 -2.24 0.87 13.01
C ALA A 244 -3.08 1.21 11.78
N CYS A 245 -2.46 1.50 10.64
CA CYS A 245 -3.18 1.69 9.39
C CYS A 245 -2.54 0.88 8.28
N LEU A 246 -3.35 0.31 7.40
CA LEU A 246 -2.90 -0.31 6.15
C LEU A 246 -2.14 0.70 5.27
N SER A 247 -2.59 1.94 5.28
CA SER A 247 -2.05 3.06 4.48
C SER A 247 -0.81 3.71 5.10
N VAL A 248 -0.43 3.31 6.31
CA VAL A 248 0.79 3.77 6.98
C VAL A 248 1.59 2.53 7.37
N PRO A 249 2.33 1.93 6.42
CA PRO A 249 3.02 0.69 6.64
C PRO A 249 4.31 0.94 7.45
N CYS A 250 4.17 1.12 8.76
CA CYS A 250 5.31 1.21 9.67
C CYS A 250 5.11 0.28 10.88
N ALA A 251 6.24 -0.12 11.48
CA ALA A 251 6.24 -0.92 12.69
C ALA A 251 5.73 -0.10 13.90
N ASN A 252 5.92 1.22 13.85
CA ASN A 252 5.54 2.11 14.93
C ASN A 252 4.02 2.30 14.94
N ARG A 253 3.39 1.91 16.04
CA ARG A 253 2.02 2.28 16.36
C ARG A 253 2.05 3.63 17.07
N CYS A 254 0.98 4.40 16.93
CA CYS A 254 0.82 5.61 17.73
C CYS A 254 -0.41 5.46 18.61
N GLU A 255 -0.28 5.90 19.85
CA GLU A 255 -1.43 6.12 20.71
C GLU A 255 -2.26 7.28 20.15
N VAL A 256 -3.56 7.06 19.97
CA VAL A 256 -4.51 8.08 19.53
C VAL A 256 -5.71 8.04 20.47
N LEU A 257 -6.20 9.23 20.82
CA LEU A 257 -7.45 9.39 21.55
C LEU A 257 -8.62 9.23 20.57
N SER A 258 -9.52 8.32 20.88
CA SER A 258 -10.72 8.03 20.10
C SER A 258 -11.95 8.02 21.02
N PRO A 259 -13.16 8.30 20.50
CA PRO A 259 -14.37 8.21 21.30
C PRO A 259 -14.61 6.79 21.82
N GLN A 260 -15.09 6.67 23.06
CA GLN A 260 -15.48 5.38 23.63
C GLN A 260 -16.74 4.80 22.99
N GLN A 261 -17.64 5.66 22.52
CA GLN A 261 -18.89 5.24 21.91
C GLN A 261 -19.23 6.11 20.70
N LEU A 262 -19.77 5.46 19.66
CA LEU A 262 -20.34 6.10 18.48
C LEU A 262 -21.77 5.62 18.24
N VAL A 263 -22.62 6.49 17.69
CA VAL A 263 -23.84 6.07 17.01
C VAL A 263 -23.72 6.47 15.54
N VAL A 264 -23.87 5.49 14.66
CA VAL A 264 -23.67 5.65 13.22
C VAL A 264 -24.91 5.21 12.48
N GLU A 265 -25.35 6.05 11.54
CA GLU A 265 -26.37 5.76 10.56
C GLU A 265 -25.73 5.47 9.20
N TYR A 266 -26.15 4.41 8.52
CA TYR A 266 -25.59 4.05 7.20
C TYR A 266 -26.59 3.23 6.36
N LEU A 267 -26.26 3.03 5.08
CA LEU A 267 -26.97 2.11 4.19
C LEU A 267 -26.21 0.79 4.11
N ASP A 268 -26.89 -0.33 4.31
CA ASP A 268 -26.29 -1.67 4.29
C ASP A 268 -26.56 -2.38 2.94
N PRO A 269 -25.55 -2.55 2.06
CA PRO A 269 -25.73 -3.22 0.78
C PRO A 269 -26.01 -4.73 0.93
N LEU A 270 -25.74 -5.34 2.09
CA LEU A 270 -26.12 -6.74 2.36
C LEU A 270 -27.60 -6.89 2.75
N GLN A 271 -28.29 -5.77 2.99
CA GLN A 271 -29.70 -5.70 3.33
C GLN A 271 -30.46 -4.78 2.37
N ASP A 272 -30.21 -4.93 1.06
CA ASP A 272 -30.89 -4.16 0.01
C ASP A 272 -30.84 -2.64 0.22
N MET A 273 -29.69 -2.12 0.66
CA MET A 273 -29.46 -0.71 0.97
C MET A 273 -30.38 -0.14 2.06
N ARG A 274 -30.87 -0.98 2.97
CA ARG A 274 -31.66 -0.54 4.13
C ARG A 274 -30.85 0.39 5.02
N ARG A 275 -31.50 1.45 5.53
CA ARG A 275 -30.93 2.34 6.55
C ARG A 275 -30.84 1.62 7.89
N ILE A 276 -29.64 1.61 8.47
CA ILE A 276 -29.34 1.06 9.78
C ILE A 276 -28.83 2.17 10.69
N THR A 277 -29.26 2.16 11.95
CA THR A 277 -28.69 2.98 13.03
C THR A 277 -28.14 2.03 14.07
N LYS A 278 -26.85 2.14 14.41
CA LYS A 278 -26.20 1.21 15.35
C LYS A 278 -25.25 1.93 16.30
N VAL A 279 -25.22 1.43 17.53
CA VAL A 279 -24.30 1.86 18.59
C VAL A 279 -23.05 0.98 18.55
N TYR A 280 -21.87 1.59 18.63
CA TYR A 280 -20.57 0.94 18.71
C TYR A 280 -19.86 1.41 19.97
N ASN A 281 -19.23 0.50 20.70
CA ASN A 281 -18.55 0.78 21.98
C ASN A 281 -17.12 0.26 21.95
N ASP A 282 -16.27 0.82 22.81
CA ASP A 282 -14.91 0.35 23.11
C ASP A 282 -14.12 0.08 21.82
N LEU A 283 -13.56 -1.12 21.64
CA LEU A 283 -12.73 -1.46 20.48
C LEU A 283 -13.48 -1.32 19.13
N ASP A 284 -14.78 -1.63 19.09
CA ASP A 284 -15.56 -1.48 17.87
C ASP A 284 -15.73 -0.01 17.48
N ALA A 285 -15.89 0.87 18.47
CA ALA A 285 -15.91 2.31 18.27
C ALA A 285 -14.54 2.81 17.75
N VAL A 286 -13.43 2.30 18.29
CA VAL A 286 -12.07 2.63 17.82
C VAL A 286 -11.88 2.30 16.33
N VAL A 287 -12.17 1.05 15.94
CA VAL A 287 -11.95 0.62 14.56
C VAL A 287 -12.88 1.36 13.61
N LEU A 288 -14.15 1.51 13.97
CA LEU A 288 -15.08 2.25 13.13
C LEU A 288 -14.66 3.73 13.02
N TRP A 289 -14.30 4.38 14.12
CA TRP A 289 -13.82 5.77 14.10
C TRP A 289 -12.60 5.94 13.19
N HIS A 290 -11.67 4.98 13.21
CA HIS A 290 -10.50 4.98 12.32
C HIS A 290 -10.91 4.97 10.85
N GLU A 291 -11.78 4.06 10.45
CA GLU A 291 -12.21 3.99 9.05
C GLU A 291 -13.12 5.16 8.64
N LEU A 292 -13.91 5.70 9.57
CA LEU A 292 -14.71 6.90 9.34
C LEU A 292 -13.82 8.13 9.16
N SER A 293 -12.75 8.27 9.93
CA SER A 293 -11.75 9.34 9.76
C SER A 293 -11.13 9.30 8.35
N HIS A 294 -10.88 8.10 7.83
CA HIS A 294 -10.44 7.94 6.45
C HIS A 294 -11.51 8.42 5.47
N ILE A 295 -12.71 7.84 5.49
CA ILE A 295 -13.66 8.03 4.39
C ILE A 295 -14.45 9.33 4.47
N LEU A 296 -14.68 9.88 5.66
CA LEU A 296 -15.43 11.12 5.85
C LEU A 296 -14.54 12.36 5.79
N ASP A 297 -13.33 12.27 6.36
CA ASP A 297 -12.44 13.43 6.50
C ASP A 297 -11.20 13.38 5.61
N GLY A 298 -10.87 12.23 5.02
CA GLY A 298 -9.59 12.04 4.34
C GLY A 298 -8.41 12.09 5.32
N LYS A 299 -8.59 11.61 6.55
CA LYS A 299 -7.55 11.67 7.59
C LYS A 299 -7.08 10.28 7.96
N THR A 300 -5.77 10.10 8.01
CA THR A 300 -5.10 8.95 8.61
C THR A 300 -4.91 9.18 10.11
N TYR A 301 -4.58 8.13 10.88
CA TYR A 301 -4.26 8.31 12.30
C TYR A 301 -3.04 9.23 12.53
N ILE A 302 -2.10 9.29 11.58
CA ILE A 302 -0.96 10.20 11.65
C ILE A 302 -1.42 11.66 11.63
N ASP A 303 -2.39 11.98 10.77
CA ASP A 303 -2.94 13.34 10.67
C ASP A 303 -3.61 13.74 11.99
N LEU A 304 -4.33 12.80 12.62
CA LEU A 304 -4.98 12.99 13.91
C LEU A 304 -3.96 13.16 15.05
N THR A 305 -2.90 12.34 15.04
CA THR A 305 -1.79 12.47 16.00
C THR A 305 -1.11 13.83 15.88
N PHE A 306 -0.70 14.24 14.67
CA PHE A 306 -0.04 15.52 14.48
C PHE A 306 -0.94 16.71 14.85
N ALA A 307 -2.23 16.62 14.57
CA ALA A 307 -3.19 17.66 14.95
C ALA A 307 -3.37 17.79 16.48
N ALA A 308 -3.05 16.75 17.25
CA ALA A 308 -3.14 16.76 18.71
C ALA A 308 -1.86 17.23 19.41
N LEU A 309 -0.74 17.35 18.70
CA LEU A 309 0.54 17.79 19.28
C LEU A 309 0.53 19.30 19.58
N SER A 310 1.26 19.68 20.63
CA SER A 310 1.53 21.10 20.91
C SER A 310 2.43 21.73 19.83
N GLU A 311 2.46 23.05 19.74
CA GLU A 311 3.38 23.74 18.82
C GLU A 311 4.86 23.41 19.11
N GLU A 312 5.20 23.23 20.39
CA GLU A 312 6.55 22.83 20.82
C GLU A 312 6.90 21.41 20.33
N ASP A 313 6.00 20.45 20.53
CA ASP A 313 6.18 19.08 20.08
C ASP A 313 6.27 18.99 18.55
N LEU A 314 5.44 19.76 17.83
CA LEU A 314 5.48 19.85 16.38
C LEU A 314 6.84 20.38 15.89
N LEU A 315 7.37 21.41 16.54
CA LEU A 315 8.69 21.95 16.21
C LEU A 315 9.79 20.93 16.48
N GLN A 316 9.71 20.20 17.59
CA GLN A 316 10.64 19.12 17.90
C GLN A 316 10.57 18.00 16.86
N CYS A 317 9.37 17.54 16.50
CA CYS A 317 9.17 16.54 15.44
C CYS A 317 9.79 16.99 14.11
N LYS A 318 9.55 18.25 13.71
CA LYS A 318 10.14 18.83 12.50
C LYS A 318 11.67 18.78 12.53
N ASN A 319 12.28 19.15 13.66
CA ASN A 319 13.73 19.13 13.82
C ASN A 319 14.30 17.71 13.73
N ILE A 320 13.63 16.73 14.35
CA ILE A 320 14.01 15.31 14.27
C ILE A 320 13.92 14.80 12.83
N LEU A 321 12.82 15.09 12.13
CA LEU A 321 12.62 14.69 10.74
C LEU A 321 13.68 15.32 9.83
N GLN A 322 14.00 16.60 10.01
CA GLN A 322 15.04 17.27 9.23
C GLN A 322 16.42 16.66 9.48
N ALA A 323 16.76 16.36 10.73
CA ALA A 323 18.02 15.71 11.08
C ALA A 323 18.13 14.32 10.42
N GLU A 324 17.05 13.54 10.45
CA GLU A 324 16.99 12.23 9.81
C GLU A 324 17.08 12.32 8.27
N LEU A 325 16.42 13.29 7.65
CA LEU A 325 16.55 13.54 6.21
C LEU A 325 17.99 13.88 5.82
N ASN A 326 18.65 14.76 6.58
CA ASN A 326 20.05 15.13 6.36
C ASN A 326 20.96 13.90 6.51
N ARG A 327 20.75 13.07 7.54
CA ARG A 327 21.50 11.83 7.75
C ARG A 327 21.39 10.89 6.54
N ARG A 328 20.18 10.73 5.99
CA ARG A 328 19.91 9.87 4.82
C ARG A 328 20.48 10.42 3.50
N GLN A 329 20.69 11.72 3.39
CA GLN A 329 21.36 12.31 2.23
C GLN A 329 22.88 12.08 2.24
N HIS A 330 23.44 11.69 3.38
CA HIS A 330 24.89 11.48 3.57
C HIS A 330 25.25 10.01 3.83
N THR A 331 24.30 9.09 3.63
CA THR A 331 24.49 7.63 3.69
C THR A 331 24.13 6.99 2.36
#